data_AF-A0A8C3AFT2-F1
#
_entry.id   AF-A0A8C3AFT2-F1
#
_cell.length_a   1.000
_cell.length_b   1.000
_cell.length_c   1.000
_cell.angle_alpha   90.00
_cell.angle_beta   90.00
_cell.angle_gamma   90.00
#
_symmetry.space_group_name_H-M   'P 1'
#
loop_
_entity.id
_entity.type
_entity.pdbx_description
1 polymer ?
#
loop_
_entity_poly.entity_id
_entity_poly.type
_entity_poly.pdbx_seq_one_letter_code
_entity_poly.pdbx_strand_id
1 'polypeptide(L)'
;ELKTEVRGKNLSQWKELKSQWKELKSQWKELKSQWKELKSQWKELKSQWKELKSQWKELKSQWKELKSQWKELKSQWKELKSQWKELKSQWKELKSQWKELKSQWKELKSQWKELKSQWKELKSEERTKWKELKSQWKELKSQWKELKSQWKELKSQWKELKSQWKELKSVERTESQWKELKSQWKELKSEERTEVRGKNLSQWKELKSQWKELKSQWKELKSQWKELKSEERTEVRGKNLSQWKELKSQWKELKSQWKELKSQWKELKSVERTEVTVERTEVTVERTEVRGKN
;
A
#
# COMPACT_ATOMS: atom_id res chain seq x y z
N GLU A 1 -25.71 -51.83 -173.03
CA GLU A 1 -25.08 -52.14 -171.72
C GLU A 1 -24.45 -50.91 -171.04
N LEU A 2 -23.59 -50.13 -171.71
CA LEU A 2 -22.93 -48.95 -171.10
C LEU A 2 -23.90 -47.86 -170.57
N LYS A 3 -25.00 -47.54 -171.28
CA LYS A 3 -25.97 -46.51 -170.84
C LYS A 3 -26.76 -46.91 -169.58
N THR A 4 -27.07 -48.19 -169.42
CA THR A 4 -27.79 -48.71 -168.24
C THR A 4 -26.86 -48.77 -167.02
N GLU A 5 -25.58 -49.06 -167.22
CA GLU A 5 -24.56 -49.07 -166.18
C GLU A 5 -24.26 -47.66 -165.65
N VAL A 6 -24.12 -46.66 -166.52
CA VAL A 6 -23.93 -45.25 -166.14
C VAL A 6 -25.15 -44.71 -165.38
N ARG A 7 -26.37 -45.05 -165.81
CA ARG A 7 -27.60 -44.63 -165.14
C ARG A 7 -27.77 -45.30 -163.76
N GLY A 8 -27.35 -46.56 -163.63
CA GLY A 8 -27.27 -47.27 -162.36
C GLY A 8 -26.27 -46.64 -161.38
N LYS A 9 -25.07 -46.29 -161.87
CA LYS A 9 -24.01 -45.60 -161.10
C LYS A 9 -24.46 -44.21 -160.63
N ASN A 10 -25.15 -43.43 -161.46
CA ASN A 10 -25.68 -42.13 -161.04
C ASN A 10 -26.81 -42.25 -159.99
N LEU A 11 -27.66 -43.29 -160.10
CA LEU A 11 -28.74 -43.51 -159.13
C LEU A 11 -28.20 -43.99 -157.77
N SER A 12 -27.13 -44.80 -157.76
CA SER A 12 -26.45 -45.23 -156.53
C SER A 12 -25.74 -44.06 -155.86
N GLN A 13 -25.04 -43.21 -156.61
CA GLN A 13 -24.41 -41.98 -156.08
C GLN A 13 -25.44 -41.02 -155.45
N TRP A 14 -26.61 -40.86 -156.06
CA TRP A 14 -27.66 -39.99 -155.50
C TRP A 14 -28.28 -40.55 -154.21
N LYS A 15 -28.45 -41.89 -154.14
CA LYS A 15 -28.88 -42.58 -152.90
C LYS A 15 -27.83 -42.43 -151.80
N GLU A 16 -26.56 -42.54 -152.14
CA GLU A 16 -25.43 -42.36 -151.22
C GLU A 16 -25.37 -40.93 -150.67
N LEU A 17 -25.42 -39.91 -151.53
CA LEU A 17 -25.50 -38.51 -151.13
C LEU A 17 -26.71 -38.21 -150.23
N LYS A 18 -27.88 -38.78 -150.54
CA LYS A 18 -29.07 -38.63 -149.69
C LYS A 18 -28.90 -39.30 -148.33
N SER A 19 -28.18 -40.43 -148.27
CA SER A 19 -27.84 -41.10 -147.02
C SER A 19 -26.87 -40.25 -146.19
N GLN A 20 -25.79 -39.78 -146.80
CA GLN A 20 -24.80 -38.89 -146.16
C GLN A 20 -25.47 -37.60 -145.64
N TRP A 21 -26.40 -37.01 -146.39
CA TRP A 21 -27.13 -35.82 -145.93
C TRP A 21 -28.04 -36.11 -144.73
N LYS A 22 -28.71 -37.27 -144.70
CA LYS A 22 -29.49 -37.70 -143.53
C LYS A 22 -28.60 -37.92 -142.31
N GLU A 23 -27.43 -38.51 -142.52
CA GLU A 23 -26.44 -38.74 -141.46
C GLU A 23 -25.91 -37.42 -140.90
N LEU A 24 -25.47 -36.49 -141.76
CA LEU A 24 -25.06 -35.14 -141.36
C LEU A 24 -26.17 -34.40 -140.60
N LYS A 25 -27.43 -34.52 -141.04
CA LYS A 25 -28.57 -33.91 -140.34
C LYS A 25 -28.81 -34.55 -138.97
N SER A 26 -28.54 -35.85 -138.82
CA SER A 26 -28.60 -36.54 -137.53
C SER A 26 -27.48 -36.07 -136.60
N GLN A 27 -26.24 -36.05 -137.08
CA GLN A 27 -25.07 -35.54 -136.35
C GLN A 27 -25.28 -34.08 -135.90
N TRP A 28 -25.85 -33.23 -136.76
CA TRP A 28 -26.17 -31.85 -136.39
C TRP A 28 -27.20 -31.75 -135.26
N LYS A 29 -28.23 -32.61 -135.26
CA LYS A 29 -29.21 -32.67 -134.17
C LYS A 29 -28.57 -33.12 -132.87
N GLU A 30 -27.68 -34.11 -132.94
CA GLU A 30 -26.93 -34.62 -131.79
C GLU A 30 -26.03 -33.54 -131.19
N LEU A 31 -25.21 -32.86 -132.02
CA LEU A 31 -24.38 -31.73 -131.60
C LEU A 31 -25.21 -30.61 -130.95
N LYS A 32 -26.38 -30.29 -131.52
CA LYS A 32 -27.29 -29.30 -130.94
C LYS A 32 -27.84 -29.74 -129.58
N SER A 33 -28.06 -31.04 -129.38
CA SER A 33 -28.47 -31.60 -128.08
C SER A 33 -27.34 -31.51 -127.06
N GLN A 34 -26.13 -31.96 -127.43
CA GLN A 34 -24.93 -31.85 -126.59
C GLN A 34 -24.63 -30.41 -126.19
N TRP A 35 -24.79 -29.44 -127.12
CA TRP A 35 -24.63 -28.02 -126.80
C TRP A 35 -25.64 -27.55 -125.75
N LYS A 36 -26.91 -27.96 -125.85
CA LYS A 36 -27.93 -27.60 -124.86
C LYS A 36 -27.59 -28.18 -123.49
N GLU A 37 -27.11 -29.42 -123.45
CA GLU A 37 -26.68 -30.08 -122.21
C GLU A 37 -25.49 -29.37 -121.58
N LEU A 38 -24.43 -29.07 -122.34
CA LEU A 38 -23.29 -28.28 -121.88
C LEU A 38 -23.71 -26.91 -121.34
N LYS A 39 -24.66 -26.24 -122.01
CA LYS A 39 -25.20 -24.95 -121.54
C LYS A 39 -25.95 -25.08 -120.21
N SER A 40 -26.66 -26.19 -120.00
CA SER A 40 -27.32 -26.48 -118.72
C SER A 40 -26.32 -26.78 -117.62
N GLN A 41 -25.32 -27.64 -117.87
CA GLN A 41 -24.24 -27.94 -116.93
C GLN A 41 -23.47 -26.67 -116.53
N TRP A 42 -23.20 -25.77 -117.50
CA TRP A 42 -22.53 -24.51 -117.21
C TRP A 42 -23.36 -23.58 -116.30
N LYS A 43 -24.70 -23.55 -116.48
CA LYS A 43 -25.58 -22.81 -115.57
C LYS A 43 -25.57 -23.40 -114.16
N GLU A 44 -25.56 -24.73 -114.05
CA GLU A 44 -25.50 -25.42 -112.77
C GLU A 44 -24.18 -25.14 -112.03
N LEU A 45 -23.04 -25.28 -112.71
CA LEU A 45 -21.72 -24.91 -112.18
C LEU A 45 -21.67 -23.45 -111.72
N LYS A 46 -22.27 -22.53 -112.48
CA LYS A 46 -22.34 -21.12 -112.11
C LYS A 46 -23.18 -20.89 -110.84
N SER A 47 -24.24 -21.67 -110.64
CA SER A 47 -25.06 -21.64 -109.42
C SER A 47 -24.28 -22.21 -108.23
N GLN A 48 -23.65 -23.37 -108.37
CA GLN A 48 -22.80 -23.98 -107.34
C GLN A 48 -21.66 -23.03 -106.92
N TRP A 49 -21.04 -22.34 -107.88
CA TRP A 49 -19.98 -21.36 -107.57
C TRP A 49 -20.50 -20.16 -106.77
N LYS A 50 -21.72 -19.69 -107.05
CA LYS A 50 -22.34 -18.63 -106.24
C LYS A 50 -22.63 -19.11 -104.82
N GLU A 51 -23.10 -20.34 -104.66
CA GLU A 51 -23.38 -20.94 -103.36
C GLU A 51 -22.09 -21.09 -102.53
N LEU A 52 -21.03 -21.67 -103.11
CA LEU A 52 -19.71 -21.75 -102.48
C LEU A 52 -19.18 -20.39 -102.06
N LYS A 53 -19.35 -19.35 -102.90
CA LYS A 53 -18.94 -17.99 -102.57
C LYS A 53 -19.73 -17.41 -101.38
N SER A 54 -21.01 -17.75 -101.26
CA SER A 54 -21.84 -17.36 -100.12
C SER A 54 -21.41 -18.08 -98.85
N GLN A 55 -21.22 -19.41 -98.90
CA GLN A 55 -20.72 -20.20 -97.77
C GLN A 55 -19.35 -19.71 -97.29
N TRP A 56 -18.45 -19.35 -98.21
CA TRP A 56 -17.14 -18.80 -97.84
C TRP A 56 -17.24 -17.44 -97.12
N LYS A 57 -18.19 -16.58 -97.53
CA LYS A 57 -18.46 -15.32 -96.82
C LYS A 57 -18.99 -15.58 -95.42
N GLU A 58 -19.88 -16.55 -95.27
CA GLU A 58 -20.44 -16.93 -93.96
C GLU A 58 -19.36 -17.47 -93.02
N LEU A 59 -18.54 -18.43 -93.48
CA LEU A 59 -17.39 -18.94 -92.73
C LEU A 59 -16.43 -17.82 -92.31
N LYS A 60 -16.16 -16.86 -93.20
CA LYS A 60 -15.32 -15.70 -92.89
C LYS A 60 -15.93 -14.81 -91.81
N SER A 61 -17.25 -14.66 -91.77
CA SER A 61 -17.96 -13.93 -90.72
C SER A 61 -17.91 -14.67 -89.38
N GLN A 62 -18.20 -15.98 -89.37
CA GLN A 62 -18.09 -16.83 -88.18
C GLN A 62 -16.68 -16.82 -87.60
N TRP A 63 -15.65 -16.86 -88.45
CA TRP A 63 -14.26 -16.76 -88.01
C TRP A 63 -13.94 -15.43 -87.32
N LYS A 64 -14.49 -14.32 -87.81
CA LYS A 64 -14.32 -13.00 -87.17
C LYS A 64 -15.02 -12.93 -85.82
N GLU A 65 -16.19 -13.55 -85.71
CA GLU A 65 -16.94 -13.64 -84.46
C GLU A 65 -16.18 -14.45 -83.42
N LEU A 66 -15.73 -15.67 -83.78
CA LEU A 66 -14.90 -16.52 -82.91
C LEU A 66 -13.63 -15.80 -82.45
N LYS A 67 -12.97 -15.06 -83.35
CA LYS A 67 -11.78 -14.27 -82.99
C LYS A 67 -12.10 -13.16 -82.00
N SER A 68 -13.31 -12.59 -82.05
CA SER A 68 -13.75 -11.54 -81.14
C SER A 68 -14.09 -12.13 -79.76
N GLN A 69 -14.84 -13.23 -79.72
CA GLN A 69 -15.14 -13.99 -78.50
C GLN A 69 -13.84 -14.44 -77.80
N TRP A 70 -12.84 -14.90 -78.55
CA TRP A 70 -11.56 -15.30 -77.98
C TRP A 70 -10.80 -14.13 -77.33
N LYS A 71 -10.87 -12.92 -77.92
CA LYS A 71 -10.27 -11.72 -77.32
C LYS A 71 -10.99 -11.32 -76.02
N GLU A 72 -12.31 -11.45 -75.99
CA GLU A 72 -13.12 -11.17 -74.81
C GLU A 72 -12.78 -12.15 -73.66
N LEU A 73 -12.79 -13.46 -73.93
CA LEU A 73 -12.39 -14.49 -72.97
C LEU A 73 -10.97 -14.24 -72.42
N LYS A 74 -10.03 -13.86 -73.30
CA LYS A 74 -8.66 -13.53 -72.88
C LYS A 74 -8.61 -12.31 -71.96
N SER A 75 -9.52 -11.35 -72.14
CA SER A 75 -9.62 -10.15 -71.30
C SER A 75 -10.24 -10.49 -69.94
N GLN A 76 -11.34 -11.23 -69.92
CA GLN A 76 -11.96 -11.75 -68.69
C GLN A 76 -10.97 -12.59 -67.87
N TRP A 77 -10.16 -13.43 -68.52
CA TRP A 77 -9.15 -14.22 -67.82
C TRP A 77 -8.05 -13.36 -67.17
N LYS A 78 -7.64 -12.26 -67.81
CA LYS A 78 -6.70 -11.30 -67.21
C LYS A 78 -7.30 -10.59 -65.99
N GLU A 79 -8.59 -10.25 -66.07
CA GLU A 79 -9.32 -9.62 -64.97
C GLU A 79 -9.43 -10.57 -63.77
N LEU A 80 -9.89 -11.80 -63.98
CA LEU A 80 -9.94 -12.86 -62.96
C LEU A 80 -8.57 -13.09 -62.31
N LYS A 81 -7.50 -13.12 -63.12
CA LYS A 81 -6.13 -13.27 -62.59
C LYS A 81 -5.71 -12.08 -61.72
N SER A 82 -6.21 -10.88 -62.01
CA SER A 82 -5.93 -9.67 -61.22
C SER A 82 -6.71 -9.68 -59.91
N GLN A 83 -8.00 -10.00 -59.96
CA GLN A 83 -8.85 -10.18 -58.77
C GLN A 83 -8.28 -11.26 -57.83
N TRP A 84 -7.79 -12.38 -58.36
CA TRP A 84 -7.14 -13.41 -57.54
C TRP A 84 -5.87 -12.90 -56.84
N LYS A 85 -5.04 -12.10 -57.53
CA LYS A 85 -3.85 -11.50 -56.88
C LYS A 85 -4.25 -10.55 -55.75
N GLU A 86 -5.31 -9.79 -55.93
CA GLU A 86 -5.84 -8.89 -54.91
C GLU A 86 -6.37 -9.66 -53.70
N LEU A 87 -7.23 -10.66 -53.91
CA LEU A 87 -7.72 -11.55 -52.85
C LEU A 87 -6.58 -12.22 -52.08
N LYS A 88 -5.54 -12.68 -52.78
CA LYS A 88 -4.35 -13.28 -52.16
C LYS A 88 -3.59 -12.27 -51.28
N SER A 89 -3.60 -11.00 -51.64
CA SER A 89 -2.95 -9.93 -50.88
C SER A 89 -3.77 -9.57 -49.64
N GLN A 90 -5.09 -9.40 -49.78
CA GLN A 90 -6.01 -9.20 -48.66
C GLN A 90 -5.93 -10.35 -47.64
N TRP A 91 -5.86 -11.61 -48.11
CA TRP A 91 -5.71 -12.75 -47.22
C TRP A 91 -4.40 -12.74 -46.42
N LYS A 92 -3.30 -12.29 -47.03
CA LYS A 92 -2.02 -12.13 -46.31
C LYS A 92 -2.13 -11.04 -45.24
N GLU A 93 -2.79 -9.94 -45.54
CA GLU A 93 -3.00 -8.83 -44.60
C GLU A 93 -3.84 -9.28 -43.40
N LEU A 94 -4.99 -9.93 -43.63
CA LEU A 94 -5.83 -10.51 -42.59
C LEU A 94 -5.05 -11.50 -41.71
N LYS A 95 -4.19 -12.33 -42.31
CA LYS A 95 -3.34 -13.27 -41.57
C LYS A 95 -2.33 -12.54 -40.67
N SER A 96 -1.80 -11.40 -41.10
CA SER A 96 -0.91 -10.57 -40.30
C SER A 96 -1.65 -9.90 -39.14
N GLN A 97 -2.81 -9.30 -39.39
CA GLN A 97 -3.67 -8.71 -38.36
C GLN A 97 -4.07 -9.74 -37.30
N TRP A 98 -4.42 -10.96 -37.71
CA TRP A 98 -4.73 -12.04 -36.76
C TRP A 98 -3.54 -12.39 -35.86
N LYS A 99 -2.32 -12.42 -36.40
CA LYS A 99 -1.11 -12.68 -35.60
C LYS A 99 -0.88 -11.58 -34.58
N GLU A 100 -1.09 -10.32 -34.96
CA GLU A 100 -0.96 -9.17 -34.08
C GLU A 100 -1.99 -9.21 -32.93
N LEU A 101 -3.27 -9.43 -33.24
CA LEU A 101 -4.33 -9.62 -32.24
C LEU A 101 -4.01 -10.77 -31.27
N LYS A 102 -3.47 -11.88 -31.78
CA LYS A 102 -3.06 -13.01 -30.94
C LYS A 102 -1.91 -12.64 -29.99
N SER A 103 -0.99 -11.78 -30.42
CA SER A 103 0.10 -11.27 -29.58
C SER A 103 -0.43 -10.32 -28.50
N GLN A 104 -1.27 -9.35 -28.87
CA GLN A 104 -1.92 -8.43 -27.93
C GLN A 104 -2.73 -9.18 -26.87
N TRP A 105 -3.48 -10.22 -27.27
CA TRP A 105 -4.21 -11.06 -26.33
C TRP A 105 -3.31 -11.78 -25.32
N LYS A 106 -2.13 -12.26 -25.76
CA LYS A 106 -1.15 -12.88 -24.85
C LYS A 106 -0.59 -11.86 -23.85
N GLU A 107 -0.31 -10.65 -24.31
CA GLU A 107 0.18 -9.56 -23.47
C GLU A 107 -0.86 -9.16 -22.41
N LEU A 108 -2.10 -8.91 -22.81
CA LEU A 108 -3.21 -8.63 -21.89
C LEU A 108 -3.39 -9.74 -20.85
N LYS A 109 -3.27 -11.01 -21.26
CA LYS A 109 -3.35 -12.15 -20.34
C LYS A 109 -2.20 -12.16 -19.33
N SER A 110 -1.00 -11.72 -19.71
CA SER A 110 0.13 -11.59 -18.80
C SER A 110 -0.06 -10.43 -17.82
N GLN A 111 -0.47 -9.26 -18.31
CA GLN A 111 -0.79 -8.09 -17.47
C GLN A 111 -1.88 -8.42 -16.45
N TRP A 112 -2.93 -9.14 -16.86
CA TRP A 112 -3.98 -9.58 -15.93
C TRP A 112 -3.45 -10.50 -14.82
N LYS A 113 -2.52 -11.41 -15.15
CA LYS A 113 -1.90 -12.29 -14.14
C LYS A 113 -1.07 -11.47 -13.15
N GLU A 114 -0.30 -10.51 -13.65
CA GLU A 114 0.51 -9.61 -12.81
C GLU A 114 -0.37 -8.79 -11.87
N LEU A 115 -1.41 -8.16 -12.39
CA LEU A 115 -2.36 -7.36 -11.60
C LEU A 115 -3.06 -8.22 -10.52
N LYS A 116 -3.40 -9.46 -10.86
CA LYS A 116 -3.95 -10.43 -9.89
C LYS A 116 -2.95 -10.80 -8.79
N SER A 117 -1.66 -10.88 -9.11
CA SER A 117 -0.60 -11.13 -8.11
C SER A 117 -0.40 -9.93 -7.20
N GLN A 118 -0.29 -8.71 -7.76
CA GLN A 118 -0.19 -7.46 -7.00
C GLN A 118 -1.39 -7.28 -6.05
N TRP A 119 -2.60 -7.59 -6.52
CA TRP A 119 -3.79 -7.52 -5.66
C TRP A 119 -3.74 -8.51 -4.48
N LYS A 120 -3.22 -9.72 -4.70
CA LYS A 120 -3.04 -10.70 -3.61
C LYS A 120 -1.99 -10.23 -2.60
N GLU A 121 -0.90 -9.64 -3.09
CA GLU A 121 0.17 -9.09 -2.26
C GLU A 121 -0.35 -7.94 -1.39
N LEU A 122 -0.99 -6.94 -1.98
CA LEU A 122 -1.65 -5.84 -1.26
C LEU A 122 -2.62 -6.34 -0.19
N LYS A 123 -3.47 -7.33 -0.54
CA LYS A 123 -4.42 -7.91 0.43
C LYS A 123 -3.71 -8.63 1.58
N SER A 124 -2.56 -9.24 1.31
CA SER A 124 -1.74 -9.90 2.35
C SER A 124 -1.07 -8.88 3.27
N GLU A 125 -0.50 -7.81 2.70
CA GLU A 125 0.10 -6.70 3.43
C GLU A 125 -0.95 -6.02 4.33
N GLU A 126 -2.12 -5.68 3.80
CA GLU A 126 -3.20 -5.07 4.56
C GLU A 126 -3.60 -5.95 5.75
N ARG A 127 -3.72 -7.26 5.53
CA ARG A 127 -4.03 -8.22 6.60
C ARG A 127 -2.93 -8.26 7.67
N THR A 128 -1.65 -8.14 7.28
CA THR A 128 -0.53 -8.11 8.23
C THR A 128 -0.54 -6.83 9.07
N LYS A 129 -0.69 -5.66 8.43
CA LYS A 129 -0.82 -4.35 9.09
C LYS A 129 -1.99 -4.34 10.09
N TRP A 130 -3.14 -4.88 9.69
CA TRP A 130 -4.29 -5.00 10.60
C TRP A 130 -4.02 -5.90 11.81
N LYS A 131 -3.31 -7.01 11.63
CA LYS A 131 -2.90 -7.87 12.75
C LYS A 131 -1.96 -7.15 13.70
N GLU A 132 -0.98 -6.43 13.17
CA GLU A 132 -0.01 -5.66 13.94
C GLU A 132 -0.69 -4.55 14.75
N LEU A 133 -1.53 -3.73 14.12
CA LEU A 133 -2.35 -2.71 14.80
C LEU A 133 -3.21 -3.31 15.92
N LYS A 134 -3.82 -4.47 15.67
CA LYS A 134 -4.63 -5.17 16.68
C LYS A 134 -3.79 -5.64 17.87
N SER A 135 -2.56 -6.08 17.63
CA SER A 135 -1.61 -6.45 18.70
C SER A 135 -1.15 -5.23 19.50
N GLN A 136 -0.75 -4.15 18.83
CA GLN A 136 -0.37 -2.89 19.48
C GLN A 136 -1.52 -2.34 20.34
N TRP A 137 -2.76 -2.40 19.84
CA TRP A 137 -3.92 -1.95 20.62
C TRP A 137 -4.17 -2.81 21.86
N LYS A 138 -3.98 -4.14 21.77
CA LYS A 138 -4.05 -5.02 22.95
C LYS A 138 -2.98 -4.66 23.98
N GLU A 139 -1.77 -4.36 23.54
CA GLU A 139 -0.66 -3.98 24.42
C GLU A 139 -0.92 -2.64 25.10
N LEU A 140 -1.33 -1.62 24.35
CA LEU A 140 -1.80 -0.32 24.88
C LEU A 140 -2.92 -0.51 25.92
N LYS A 141 -3.87 -1.41 25.65
CA LYS A 141 -4.96 -1.71 26.59
C LYS A 141 -4.44 -2.35 27.88
N SER A 142 -3.42 -3.20 27.82
CA SER A 142 -2.76 -3.78 28.98
C SER A 142 -1.98 -2.73 29.78
N GLN A 143 -1.19 -1.89 29.12
CA GLN A 143 -0.47 -0.78 29.74
C GLN A 143 -1.43 0.19 30.45
N TRP A 144 -2.58 0.50 29.82
CA TRP A 144 -3.60 1.34 30.44
C TRP A 144 -4.21 0.71 31.70
N LYS A 145 -4.45 -0.61 31.71
CA LYS A 145 -4.89 -1.32 32.92
C LYS A 145 -3.86 -1.23 34.03
N GLU A 146 -2.58 -1.38 33.70
CA GLU A 146 -1.49 -1.30 34.66
C GLU A 146 -1.33 0.11 35.25
N LEU A 147 -1.35 1.14 34.42
CA LEU A 147 -1.41 2.54 34.84
C LEU A 147 -2.60 2.81 35.77
N LYS A 148 -3.78 2.25 35.45
CA LYS A 148 -4.96 2.37 36.29
C LYS A 148 -4.78 1.69 37.65
N SER A 149 -4.09 0.55 37.72
CA SER A 149 -3.74 -0.12 38.97
C SER A 149 -2.74 0.68 39.79
N GLN A 150 -1.67 1.19 39.16
CA GLN A 150 -0.70 2.08 39.82
C GLN A 150 -1.36 3.35 40.38
N TRP A 151 -2.30 3.94 39.65
CA TRP A 151 -3.06 5.09 40.13
C TRP A 151 -3.94 4.76 41.35
N LYS A 152 -4.57 3.58 41.37
CA LYS A 152 -5.30 3.11 42.57
C LYS A 152 -4.37 2.95 43.77
N GLU A 153 -3.19 2.38 43.55
CA GLU A 153 -2.17 2.21 44.59
C GLU A 153 -1.70 3.56 45.15
N LEU A 154 -1.34 4.49 44.28
CA LEU A 154 -1.01 5.88 44.65
C LEU A 154 -2.14 6.56 45.44
N LYS A 155 -3.39 6.32 45.05
CA LYS A 155 -4.56 6.85 45.75
C LYS A 155 -4.71 6.23 47.15
N SER A 156 -4.43 4.94 47.31
CA SER A 156 -4.40 4.26 48.61
C SER A 156 -3.27 4.79 49.49
N GLN A 157 -2.05 4.89 48.96
CA GLN A 157 -0.91 5.49 49.66
C GLN A 157 -1.20 6.94 50.07
N TRP A 158 -1.87 7.73 49.23
CA TRP A 158 -2.28 9.08 49.58
C TRP A 158 -3.32 9.11 50.70
N LYS A 159 -4.29 8.18 50.69
CA LYS A 159 -5.25 8.04 51.80
C LYS A 159 -4.55 7.66 53.10
N GLU A 160 -3.54 6.80 53.03
CA GLU A 160 -2.76 6.36 54.18
C GLU A 160 -1.86 7.48 54.72
N LEU A 161 -1.17 8.22 53.84
CA LEU A 161 -0.47 9.45 54.22
C LEU A 161 -1.43 10.46 54.85
N LYS A 162 -2.66 10.56 54.34
CA LYS A 162 -3.70 11.44 54.90
C LYS A 162 -4.19 10.95 56.25
N SER A 163 -4.31 9.63 56.49
CA SER A 163 -4.68 9.08 57.80
C SER A 163 -3.52 9.22 58.79
N GLN A 164 -2.28 8.94 58.40
CA GLN A 164 -1.09 9.21 59.21
C GLN A 164 -0.96 10.70 59.55
N TRP A 165 -1.27 11.59 58.61
CA TRP A 165 -1.31 13.03 58.88
C TRP A 165 -2.44 13.39 59.85
N LYS A 166 -3.62 12.77 59.74
CA LYS A 166 -4.71 12.93 60.71
C LYS A 166 -4.38 12.34 62.07
N GLU A 167 -3.62 11.24 62.15
CA GLU A 167 -3.12 10.65 63.39
C GLU A 167 -2.05 11.52 64.02
N LEU A 168 -1.09 12.04 63.25
CA LEU A 168 -0.15 13.06 63.73
C LEU A 168 -0.87 14.30 64.26
N LYS A 169 -1.97 14.68 63.59
CA LYS A 169 -2.83 15.78 64.02
C LYS A 169 -3.73 15.41 65.22
N SER A 170 -4.11 14.14 65.40
CA SER A 170 -4.80 13.68 66.60
C SER A 170 -3.83 13.40 67.75
N VAL A 171 -2.54 13.21 67.47
CA VAL A 171 -1.44 13.27 68.43
C VAL A 171 -1.18 14.72 68.88
N GLU A 172 -1.76 15.75 68.24
CA GLU A 172 -1.97 17.06 68.89
C GLU A 172 -2.99 16.99 70.06
N ARG A 173 -3.55 15.81 70.38
CA ARG A 173 -4.15 15.52 71.70
C ARG A 173 -3.10 15.43 72.81
N THR A 174 -1.83 15.32 72.43
CA THR A 174 -0.70 15.57 73.34
C THR A 174 -0.46 17.04 73.58
N GLU A 175 -1.13 18.00 72.90
CA GLU A 175 -1.07 19.41 73.27
C GLU A 175 -1.89 19.70 74.55
N SER A 176 -2.96 18.91 74.78
CA SER A 176 -3.70 18.90 76.05
C SER A 176 -2.89 18.24 77.17
N GLN A 177 -2.25 17.10 76.91
CA GLN A 177 -1.36 16.44 77.87
C GLN A 177 -0.05 17.23 78.09
N TRP A 178 0.44 17.96 77.10
CA TRP A 178 1.55 18.91 77.26
C TRP A 178 1.13 20.14 78.04
N LYS A 179 -0.10 20.62 77.91
CA LYS A 179 -0.61 21.71 78.74
C LYS A 179 -0.73 21.25 80.20
N GLU A 180 -1.27 20.05 80.45
CA GLU A 180 -1.36 19.39 81.76
C GLU A 180 0.02 19.15 82.40
N LEU A 181 0.96 18.56 81.65
CA LEU A 181 2.36 18.35 82.07
C LEU A 181 3.14 19.66 82.22
N LYS A 182 2.79 20.71 81.46
CA LYS A 182 3.41 22.04 81.57
C LYS A 182 2.84 22.85 82.73
N SER A 183 1.59 22.61 83.15
CA SER A 183 1.05 23.09 84.44
C SER A 183 1.68 22.33 85.61
N GLN A 184 1.74 20.99 85.55
CA GLN A 184 2.42 20.17 86.59
C GLN A 184 3.92 20.49 86.70
N TRP A 185 4.60 20.75 85.58
CA TRP A 185 6.00 21.21 85.57
C TRP A 185 6.18 22.66 86.02
N LYS A 186 5.16 23.51 85.91
CA LYS A 186 5.17 24.88 86.47
C LYS A 186 4.90 24.89 87.97
N GLU A 187 4.06 23.98 88.45
CA GLU A 187 3.71 23.78 89.86
C GLU A 187 4.89 23.16 90.65
N LEU A 188 5.54 22.13 90.10
CA LEU A 188 6.82 21.58 90.61
C LEU A 188 7.97 22.60 90.57
N LYS A 189 7.96 23.53 89.61
CA LYS A 189 8.97 24.62 89.54
C LYS A 189 8.76 25.75 90.54
N SER A 190 7.54 25.91 91.07
CA SER A 190 7.28 26.88 92.13
C SER A 190 7.61 26.36 93.52
N GLU A 191 7.83 25.04 93.69
CA GLU A 191 8.18 24.43 94.97
C GLU A 191 9.67 24.03 95.12
N GLU A 192 10.43 23.82 94.05
CA GLU A 192 11.90 23.70 94.12
C GLU A 192 12.57 25.04 93.80
N ARG A 193 12.51 25.95 94.78
CA ARG A 193 13.28 27.20 94.76
C ARG A 193 14.16 27.33 95.99
N THR A 194 15.02 26.36 96.27
CA THR A 194 16.25 26.54 97.07
C THR A 194 17.22 25.39 96.82
N GLU A 195 18.50 25.74 96.61
CA GLU A 195 19.70 24.86 96.54
C GLU A 195 19.64 23.71 95.51
N VAL A 196 20.40 23.71 94.41
CA VAL A 196 21.86 23.76 94.37
C VAL A 196 22.29 24.53 93.11
N ARG A 197 23.17 25.50 93.30
CA ARG A 197 23.70 26.37 92.24
C ARG A 197 25.21 26.25 92.23
N GLY A 198 25.77 25.76 91.13
CA GLY A 198 27.16 26.05 90.80
C GLY A 198 27.97 24.84 90.40
N LYS A 199 27.78 24.36 89.17
CA LYS A 199 28.86 23.81 88.33
C LYS A 199 28.52 23.75 86.83
N ASN A 200 27.26 23.92 86.43
CA ASN A 200 26.87 23.90 85.01
C ASN A 200 26.27 25.20 84.43
N LEU A 201 26.49 26.36 85.06
CA LEU A 201 25.86 27.62 84.63
C LEU A 201 26.41 28.16 83.28
N SER A 202 27.65 27.85 82.92
CA SER A 202 28.27 28.26 81.65
C SER A 202 27.78 27.38 80.50
N GLN A 203 27.82 26.06 80.66
CA GLN A 203 27.34 25.09 79.65
C GLN A 203 25.84 25.26 79.35
N TRP A 204 25.02 25.58 80.37
CA TRP A 204 23.60 25.85 80.18
C TRP A 204 23.32 27.15 79.41
N LYS A 205 24.16 28.18 79.58
CA LYS A 205 24.04 29.44 78.83
C LYS A 205 24.47 29.25 77.37
N GLU A 206 25.54 28.48 77.15
CA GLU A 206 26.05 28.09 75.83
C GLU A 206 24.97 27.35 75.03
N LEU A 207 24.43 26.26 75.58
CA LEU A 207 23.39 25.45 74.94
C LEU A 207 22.08 26.22 74.71
N LYS A 208 21.74 27.14 75.62
CA LYS A 208 20.57 28.01 75.45
C LYS A 208 20.77 29.03 74.33
N SER A 209 22.00 29.49 74.09
CA SER A 209 22.34 30.36 72.96
C SER A 209 22.31 29.57 71.64
N GLN A 210 22.95 28.40 71.59
CA GLN A 210 22.95 27.52 70.42
C GLN A 210 21.54 27.08 70.04
N TRP A 211 20.67 26.83 71.01
CA TRP A 211 19.27 26.51 70.75
C TRP A 211 18.47 27.69 70.17
N LYS A 212 18.80 28.93 70.56
CA LYS A 212 18.19 30.13 69.96
C LYS A 212 18.68 30.33 68.52
N GLU A 213 19.97 30.11 68.27
CA GLU A 213 20.61 30.20 66.95
C GLU A 213 20.04 29.18 65.95
N LEU A 214 19.93 27.92 66.36
CA LEU A 214 19.29 26.87 65.55
C LEU A 214 17.82 27.17 65.28
N LYS A 215 17.14 27.84 66.21
CA LYS A 215 15.74 28.21 66.07
C LYS A 215 15.54 29.38 65.09
N SER A 216 16.48 30.33 65.00
CA SER A 216 16.48 31.36 63.96
C SER A 216 16.82 30.76 62.61
N GLN A 217 17.88 29.94 62.50
CA GLN A 217 18.26 29.28 61.25
C GLN A 217 17.12 28.41 60.68
N TRP A 218 16.38 27.70 61.54
CA TRP A 218 15.22 26.93 61.11
C TRP A 218 14.07 27.79 60.58
N LYS A 219 13.88 29.01 61.09
CA LYS A 219 12.88 29.96 60.56
C LYS A 219 13.31 30.55 59.22
N GLU A 220 14.61 30.82 59.05
CA GLU A 220 15.21 31.30 57.81
C GLU A 220 14.99 30.28 56.67
N LEU A 221 15.42 29.04 56.89
CA LEU A 221 15.29 27.93 55.92
C LEU A 221 13.84 27.60 55.59
N LYS A 222 12.93 27.76 56.56
CA LYS A 222 11.49 27.60 56.36
C LYS A 222 10.90 28.71 55.48
N SER A 223 11.51 29.89 55.46
CA SER A 223 11.09 31.02 54.62
C SER A 223 11.62 30.84 53.20
N GLN A 224 12.91 30.49 53.04
CA GLN A 224 13.50 30.16 51.74
C GLN A 224 12.80 28.98 51.05
N TRP A 225 12.40 27.95 51.80
CA TRP A 225 11.63 26.83 51.25
C TRP A 225 10.23 27.23 50.77
N LYS A 226 9.61 28.24 51.38
CA LYS A 226 8.32 28.76 50.91
C LYS A 226 8.47 29.58 49.63
N GLU A 227 9.54 30.34 49.52
CA GLU A 227 9.84 31.24 48.39
C GLU A 227 10.16 30.45 47.10
N LEU A 228 11.02 29.42 47.20
CA LEU A 228 11.30 28.50 46.09
C LEU A 228 10.07 27.69 45.64
N LYS A 229 9.16 27.39 46.57
CA LYS A 229 7.90 26.69 46.25
C LYS A 229 6.91 27.60 45.52
N SER A 230 6.98 28.91 45.70
CA SER A 230 6.26 29.88 44.87
C SER A 230 6.90 30.06 43.49
N GLU A 231 8.23 30.04 43.38
CA GLU A 231 8.95 30.18 42.11
C GLU A 231 8.86 28.94 41.20
N GLU A 232 8.73 27.73 41.75
CA GLU A 232 8.53 26.49 40.97
C GLU A 232 7.20 26.50 40.17
N ARG A 233 6.26 27.39 40.53
CA ARG A 233 5.03 27.62 39.74
C ARG A 233 5.24 28.52 38.52
N THR A 234 6.36 29.23 38.39
CA THR A 234 6.51 30.29 37.37
C THR A 234 7.55 30.10 36.27
N GLU A 235 8.60 29.26 36.35
CA GLU A 235 9.38 28.88 35.13
C GLU A 235 10.42 27.74 35.33
N VAL A 236 10.63 26.98 34.24
CA VAL A 236 11.71 26.02 33.90
C VAL A 236 12.20 25.00 34.96
N ARG A 237 11.73 23.76 34.79
CA ARG A 237 12.03 22.52 35.54
C ARG A 237 13.50 22.06 35.58
N GLY A 238 14.41 22.75 34.91
CA GLY A 238 15.80 22.31 34.70
C GLY A 238 16.85 23.01 35.59
N LYS A 239 16.66 24.29 35.93
CA LYS A 239 17.67 25.09 36.66
C LYS A 239 17.63 24.92 38.19
N ASN A 240 16.47 24.57 38.76
CA ASN A 240 16.26 24.48 40.22
C ASN A 240 16.63 23.14 40.86
N LEU A 241 17.06 22.13 40.08
CA LEU A 241 17.33 20.79 40.63
C LEU A 241 18.58 20.77 41.53
N SER A 242 19.59 21.58 41.22
CA SER A 242 20.80 21.73 42.04
C SER A 242 20.50 22.43 43.36
N GLN A 243 19.76 23.54 43.32
CA GLN A 243 19.33 24.29 44.51
C GLN A 243 18.43 23.44 45.43
N TRP A 244 17.56 22.61 44.87
CA TRP A 244 16.76 21.65 45.65
C TRP A 244 17.60 20.58 46.34
N LYS A 245 18.68 20.10 45.69
CA LYS A 245 19.60 19.14 46.29
C LYS A 245 20.40 19.78 47.42
N GLU A 246 20.85 21.02 47.22
CA GLU A 246 21.59 21.83 48.21
C GLU A 246 20.75 22.04 49.49
N LEU A 247 19.52 22.56 49.35
CA LEU A 247 18.61 22.80 50.48
C LEU A 247 18.23 21.51 51.21
N LYS A 248 18.05 20.41 50.48
CA LYS A 248 17.80 19.10 51.08
C LYS A 248 19.00 18.58 51.87
N SER A 249 20.23 18.92 51.45
CA SER A 249 21.45 18.61 52.21
C SER A 249 21.51 19.44 53.48
N GLN A 250 21.34 20.77 53.38
CA GLN A 250 21.35 21.67 54.54
C GLN A 250 20.27 21.31 55.57
N TRP A 251 19.09 20.89 55.11
CA TRP A 251 18.02 20.43 56.01
C TRP A 251 18.36 19.12 56.73
N LYS A 252 19.11 18.21 56.09
CA LYS A 252 19.62 17.01 56.76
C LYS A 252 20.68 17.35 57.80
N GLU A 253 21.60 18.26 57.48
CA GLU A 253 22.65 18.75 58.38
C GLU A 253 22.05 19.34 59.66
N LEU A 254 21.13 20.29 59.53
CA LEU A 254 20.43 20.93 60.65
C LEU A 254 19.62 19.93 61.48
N LYS A 255 19.04 18.91 60.85
CA LYS A 255 18.33 17.85 61.56
C LYS A 255 19.28 16.96 62.37
N SER A 256 20.49 16.73 61.89
CA SER A 256 21.54 16.02 62.64
C SER A 256 22.02 16.87 63.82
N GLN A 257 22.34 18.15 63.60
CA GLN A 257 22.74 19.06 64.67
C GLN A 257 21.66 19.20 65.76
N TRP A 258 20.38 19.25 65.39
CA TRP A 258 19.28 19.27 66.36
C TRP A 258 19.17 17.97 67.17
N LYS A 259 19.49 16.81 66.57
CA LYS A 259 19.55 15.54 67.31
C LYS A 259 20.73 15.51 68.27
N GLU A 260 21.89 16.00 67.84
CA GLU A 260 23.11 16.11 68.65
C GLU A 260 22.86 16.97 69.90
N LEU A 261 22.34 18.18 69.71
CA LEU A 261 22.00 19.10 70.81
C LEU A 261 20.94 18.53 71.74
N LYS A 262 19.98 17.78 71.19
CA LYS A 262 18.97 17.08 71.99
C LYS A 262 19.57 15.93 72.80
N SER A 263 20.63 15.29 72.29
CA SER A 263 21.39 14.26 73.02
C SER A 263 22.22 14.89 74.14
N GLN A 264 22.99 15.94 73.83
CA GLN A 264 23.77 16.70 74.81
C GLN A 264 22.88 17.28 75.93
N TRP A 265 21.68 17.77 75.58
CA TRP A 265 20.72 18.26 76.58
C TRP A 265 20.11 17.14 77.44
N LYS A 266 20.01 15.92 76.90
CA LYS A 266 19.60 14.74 77.67
C LYS A 266 20.72 14.24 78.57
N GLU A 267 21.96 14.24 78.09
CA GLU A 267 23.14 13.84 78.85
C GLU A 267 23.39 14.78 80.03
N LEU A 268 23.31 16.09 79.82
CA LEU A 268 23.39 17.06 80.93
C LEU A 268 22.29 16.86 81.97
N LYS A 269 21.06 16.56 81.54
CA LYS A 269 19.96 16.24 82.45
C LYS A 269 20.14 14.90 83.17
N SER A 270 20.79 13.92 82.55
CA SER A 270 21.09 12.65 83.22
C SER A 270 22.24 12.78 84.18
N VAL A 271 23.29 13.54 83.85
CA VAL A 271 24.42 13.85 84.75
C VAL A 271 23.92 14.63 85.98
N GLU A 272 23.07 15.64 85.79
CA GLU A 272 22.38 16.33 86.90
C GLU A 272 21.55 15.36 87.76
N ARG A 273 20.88 14.37 87.16
CA ARG A 273 20.11 13.37 87.91
C ARG A 273 20.98 12.37 88.66
N THR A 274 22.10 11.95 88.09
CA THR A 274 23.00 10.96 88.70
C THR A 274 23.82 11.56 89.83
N GLU A 275 24.33 12.79 89.68
CA GLU A 275 25.02 13.51 90.76
C GLU A 275 24.06 13.78 91.93
N VAL A 276 22.82 14.20 91.64
CA VAL A 276 21.78 14.39 92.67
C VAL A 276 21.40 13.07 93.35
N THR A 277 21.40 11.93 92.66
CA THR A 277 21.14 10.63 93.33
C THR A 277 22.29 10.17 94.22
N VAL A 278 23.55 10.44 93.86
CA VAL A 278 24.73 10.07 94.68
C VAL A 278 24.76 10.91 95.96
N GLU A 279 24.58 12.23 95.86
CA GLU A 279 24.47 13.09 97.05
C GLU A 279 23.25 12.73 97.91
N ARG A 280 22.12 12.38 97.29
CA ARG A 280 20.90 11.99 98.02
C ARG A 280 21.04 10.64 98.72
N THR A 281 21.82 9.70 98.18
CA THR A 281 22.13 8.44 98.86
C THR A 281 23.03 8.64 100.07
N GLU A 282 24.05 9.49 99.98
CA GLU A 282 24.94 9.82 101.11
C GLU A 282 24.16 10.52 102.24
N VAL A 283 23.31 11.50 101.92
CA VAL A 283 22.48 12.20 102.91
C VAL A 283 21.42 11.29 103.54
N THR A 284 20.88 10.30 102.83
CA THR A 284 19.94 9.34 103.42
C THR A 284 20.58 8.35 104.39
N VAL A 285 21.83 7.95 104.15
CA VAL A 285 22.58 7.07 105.07
C VAL A 285 22.81 7.77 106.41
N GLU A 286 23.24 9.04 106.38
CA GLU A 286 23.40 9.85 107.60
C GLU A 286 22.08 10.04 108.37
N ARG A 287 20.95 10.24 107.65
CA ARG A 287 19.64 10.44 108.30
C ARG A 287 19.05 9.18 108.93
N THR A 288 19.40 7.99 108.43
CA THR A 288 18.97 6.72 109.02
C THR A 288 19.74 6.34 110.28
N GLU A 289 21.01 6.75 110.41
CA GLU A 289 21.79 6.50 111.63
C GLU A 289 21.34 7.37 112.82
N VAL A 290 20.81 8.57 112.56
CA VAL A 290 20.37 9.51 113.61
C VAL A 290 19.01 9.14 114.20
N ARG A 291 18.14 8.42 113.47
CA ARG A 291 16.76 8.09 113.93
C ARG A 291 16.68 6.79 114.73
N GLY A 292 17.73 5.97 114.75
CA GLY A 292 17.81 4.72 115.53
C GLY A 292 18.38 4.86 116.95
N LYS A 293 18.72 6.08 117.39
CA LYS A 293 19.42 6.34 118.66
C LYS A 293 18.70 7.29 119.64
N ASN A 294 17.42 7.59 119.44
CA ASN A 294 16.63 8.39 120.38
C ASN A 294 15.36 7.68 120.85
#